data_AF-A0A2S7TTP8-F1
#
_entry.id   AF-A0A2S7TTP8-F1
#
_cell.length_a   1.000
_cell.length_b   1.000
_cell.length_c   1.000
_cell.angle_alpha   90.00
_cell.angle_beta   90.00
_cell.angle_gamma   90.00
#
_symmetry.space_group_name_H-M   'P 1'
#
loop_
_entity.id
_entity.type
_entity.pdbx_description
1 polymer ?
#
loop_
_entity_poly.entity_id
_entity_poly.type
_entity_poly.pdbx_seq_one_letter_code
_entity_poly.pdbx_strand_id
1 'polypeptide(L)' 'MSNELTEEQRIDVLRNFGAGQINRADAMAALGIDWYGVLIDEMKAHNIPRYVLPQPVRNEMVARTKKLWNGLSI' A
#
# COMPACT_ATOMS: atom_id res chain seq x y z
N MET A 1 -2.16 11.95 27.63
CA MET A 1 -2.56 10.87 26.70
C MET A 1 -1.49 10.80 25.63
N SER A 2 -0.61 9.79 25.64
CA SER A 2 0.30 9.55 24.51
C SER A 2 -0.48 8.75 23.47
N ASN A 3 -0.73 9.33 22.30
CA ASN A 3 -1.36 8.65 21.16
C ASN A 3 -0.33 7.80 20.39
N GLU A 4 0.56 7.12 21.10
CA GLU A 4 1.46 6.17 20.46
C GLU A 4 0.72 4.85 20.23
N LEU A 5 0.66 4.43 18.98
CA LEU A 5 0.15 3.10 18.62
C LEU A 5 0.96 2.04 19.35
N THR A 6 0.27 1.05 19.92
CA THR A 6 0.93 -0.13 20.46
C THR A 6 1.63 -0.90 19.32
N GLU A 7 2.61 -1.73 19.66
CA GLU A 7 3.34 -2.53 18.68
C GLU A 7 2.39 -3.43 17.84
N GLU A 8 1.38 -4.02 18.48
CA GLU A 8 0.32 -4.78 17.79
C GLU A 8 -0.46 -3.92 16.78
N GLN A 9 -0.84 -2.70 17.16
CA GLN A 9 -1.57 -1.80 16.26
C GLN A 9 -0.70 -1.36 15.07
N ARG A 10 0.60 -1.15 15.29
CA ARG A 10 1.55 -0.86 14.20
C ARG A 10 1.61 -2.03 13.22
N ILE A 11 1.74 -3.25 13.74
CA ILE A 11 1.77 -4.48 12.92
C ILE A 11 0.47 -4.63 12.11
N ASP A 12 -0.68 -4.33 12.70
CA ASP A 12 -1.96 -4.40 11.99
C ASP A 12 -2.07 -3.36 10.86
N VAL A 13 -1.57 -2.14 11.06
CA VAL A 13 -1.46 -1.15 9.98
C VAL A 13 -0.57 -1.67 8.86
N LEU A 14 0.59 -2.24 9.19
CA LEU A 14 1.51 -2.83 8.21
C LEU A 14 0.86 -4.01 7.48
N ARG A 15 0.07 -4.86 8.15
CA ARG A 15 -0.69 -5.96 7.53
C ARG A 15 -1.78 -5.45 6.59
N ASN A 16 -2.54 -4.43 6.99
CA ASN A 16 -3.57 -3.84 6.14
C ASN A 16 -2.97 -3.19 4.89
N PHE A 17 -1.83 -2.50 5.05
CA PHE A 17 -1.07 -1.97 3.93
C PHE A 17 -0.50 -3.10 3.05
N GLY A 18 0.08 -4.11 3.69
CA GLY A 18 0.59 -5.32 3.06
C GLY A 18 -0.47 -6.10 2.31
N ALA A 19 -1.73 -6.07 2.72
CA ALA A 19 -2.85 -6.67 2.01
C ALA A 19 -3.44 -5.77 0.91
N GLY A 20 -2.96 -4.52 0.77
CA GLY A 20 -3.49 -3.54 -0.16
C GLY A 20 -4.85 -2.94 0.25
N GLN A 21 -5.26 -3.10 1.52
CA GLN A 21 -6.53 -2.60 2.04
C GLN A 21 -6.50 -1.09 2.34
N ILE A 22 -5.32 -0.57 2.70
CA ILE A 22 -5.09 0.86 2.89
C ILE A 22 -4.02 1.34 1.92
N ASN A 23 -4.11 2.61 1.52
CA ASN A 23 -3.13 3.18 0.59
C ASN A 23 -1.83 3.54 1.34
N ARG A 24 -0.79 3.89 0.57
CA ARG A 24 0.52 4.27 1.12
C ARG A 24 0.44 5.46 2.08
N ALA A 25 -0.31 6.50 1.73
CA ALA A 25 -0.38 7.72 2.52
C ALA A 25 -1.04 7.48 3.88
N ASP A 26 -2.11 6.69 3.91
CA ASP A 26 -2.84 6.33 5.13
C ASP A 26 -1.95 5.49 6.06
N ALA A 27 -1.23 4.51 5.50
CA ALA A 27 -0.29 3.68 6.27
C ALA A 27 0.86 4.50 6.88
N MET A 28 1.44 5.42 6.08
CA MET A 28 2.51 6.31 6.53
C MET A 28 2.03 7.28 7.61
N ALA A 29 0.84 7.87 7.44
CA ALA A 29 0.24 8.77 8.42
C ALA A 29 -0.08 8.06 9.74
N ALA A 30 -0.63 6.85 9.68
CA ALA A 30 -0.95 6.06 10.86
C ALA A 30 0.31 5.68 11.66
N LEU A 31 1.41 5.34 10.99
CA LEU A 31 2.67 4.95 11.64
C LEU A 31 3.57 6.15 12.02
N GLY A 32 3.21 7.37 11.60
CA GLY A 32 4.03 8.56 11.78
C GLY A 32 5.35 8.51 10.98
N ILE A 33 5.33 7.88 9.81
CA ILE A 33 6.52 7.64 8.98
C ILE A 33 6.55 8.64 7.82
N ASP A 34 7.65 9.38 7.68
CA ASP A 34 7.81 10.37 6.61
C ASP A 34 8.34 9.77 5.29
N TRP A 35 8.95 8.58 5.34
CA TRP A 35 9.63 7.97 4.20
C TRP A 35 9.12 6.59 3.86
N TYR A 36 8.77 6.38 2.60
CA TYR A 36 8.29 5.09 2.12
C TYR A 36 9.30 3.94 2.32
N GLY A 37 10.60 4.23 2.28
CA GLY A 37 11.64 3.23 2.56
C GLY A 37 11.53 2.63 3.95
N VAL A 38 11.27 3.46 4.96
CA VAL A 38 11.11 3.03 6.36
C VAL A 38 9.88 2.12 6.51
N LEU A 39 8.77 2.46 5.84
CA LEU A 39 7.58 1.59 5.82
C LEU A 39 7.90 0.20 5.26
N ILE A 40 8.69 0.13 4.18
CA ILE A 40 9.09 -1.14 3.58
C ILE A 40 10.05 -1.93 4.47
N ASP A 41 10.95 -1.25 5.17
CA ASP A 41 11.89 -1.90 6.08
C ASP A 41 11.19 -2.44 7.33
N GLU A 42 10.19 -1.72 7.87
CA GLU A 42 9.34 -2.24 8.94
C GLU A 42 8.54 -3.49 8.49
N MET A 43 7.94 -3.45 7.30
CA MET A 43 7.24 -4.63 6.77
C MET A 43 8.17 -5.84 6.67
N LYS A 44 9.42 -5.66 6.24
CA LYS A 44 10.42 -6.73 6.19
C LYS A 44 10.77 -7.24 7.58
N ALA A 45 10.97 -6.35 8.56
CA ALA A 45 11.29 -6.71 9.93
C ALA A 45 10.21 -7.60 10.55
N HIS A 46 8.94 -7.38 10.20
CA HIS A 46 7.79 -8.16 10.68
C HIS A 46 7.35 -9.30 9.74
N ASN A 47 8.14 -9.63 8.70
CA ASN A 47 7.82 -10.65 7.68
C ASN A 47 6.45 -10.45 7.00
N ILE A 48 6.02 -9.20 6.82
CA ILE A 48 4.73 -8.87 6.21
C ILE A 48 4.91 -8.82 4.69
N PRO A 49 4.27 -9.71 3.93
CA PRO A 49 4.35 -9.69 2.48
C PRO A 49 3.65 -8.45 1.95
N ARG A 50 4.24 -7.83 0.93
CA ARG A 50 3.58 -6.76 0.19
C ARG A 50 2.67 -7.39 -0.86
N TYR A 51 1.40 -7.01 -0.85
CA TYR A 51 0.43 -7.41 -1.86
C TYR A 51 0.89 -6.84 -3.19
N VAL A 52 1.37 -7.74 -4.03
CA VAL A 52 1.67 -7.47 -5.41
C VAL A 52 0.42 -7.87 -6.17
N LEU A 53 -0.29 -6.89 -6.72
CA LEU A 53 -1.41 -7.12 -7.63
C LEU A 53 -1.01 -8.22 -8.63
N PRO A 54 -1.78 -9.34 -8.69
CA PRO A 54 -1.53 -10.40 -9.66
C PRO A 54 -1.40 -9.80 -11.05
N GLN A 55 -0.43 -10.26 -11.84
CA GLN A 55 -0.22 -9.78 -13.22
C GLN A 55 -1.51 -9.68 -14.05
N PRO A 56 -2.46 -10.63 -13.98
CA PRO A 56 -3.72 -10.53 -14.71
C PRO A 56 -4.51 -9.25 -14.40
N VAL A 57 -4.65 -8.91 -13.11
CA VAL A 57 -5.36 -7.70 -12.68
C VAL A 57 -4.61 -6.44 -13.12
N ARG A 58 -3.27 -6.47 -13.07
CA ARG A 58 -2.43 -5.37 -13.56
C ARG A 58 -2.60 -5.17 -15.07
N ASN A 59 -2.66 -6.26 -15.83
CA ASN A 59 -2.90 -6.25 -17.28
C ASN A 59 -4.29 -5.69 -17.60
N GLU A 60 -5.30 -6.06 -16.83
CA GLU A 60 -6.66 -5.52 -16.97
C GLU A 60 -6.74 -4.03 -16.64
N MET A 61 -6.08 -3.56 -15.59
CA MET A 61 -5.99 -2.13 -15.27
C MET A 61 -5.33 -1.36 -16.42
N VAL A 62 -4.17 -1.83 -16.91
CA VAL A 62 -3.47 -1.19 -18.05
C VAL A 62 -4.31 -1.23 -19.33
N ALA A 63 -5.00 -2.33 -19.60
CA ALA A 63 -5.88 -2.46 -20.75
C ALA A 63 -7.08 -1.50 -20.67
N ARG A 64 -7.71 -1.36 -19.49
CA ARG A 64 -8.78 -0.38 -19.25
C ARG A 64 -8.28 1.04 -19.43
N THR A 65 -7.10 1.38 -18.92
CA THR A 65 -6.51 2.72 -19.10
C THR A 65 -6.17 3.00 -20.57
N LYS A 66 -5.56 2.04 -21.30
CA LYS A 66 -5.29 2.19 -22.74
C LYS A 66 -6.57 2.41 -23.56
N LYS A 67 -7.66 1.72 -23.22
CA LYS A 67 -8.96 1.89 -23.90
C LYS A 67 -9.55 3.29 -23.69
N LEU A 68 -9.39 3.87 -22.50
CA LEU A 68 -9.85 5.24 -22.21
C LEU A 68 -9.08 6.28 -23.01
N TRP A 69 -7.75 6.13 -23.13
CA TRP A 69 -6.92 7.03 -23.92
C TRP A 69 -7.15 6.88 -25.43
N ASN A 70 -7.33 5.67 -25.95
CA ASN A 70 -7.66 5.45 -27.37
C ASN A 70 -9.04 5.98 -27.77
N GLY A 71 -9.97 6.13 -26.81
CA GLY A 71 -11.27 6.74 -27.04
C GLY A 71 -11.30 8.27 -26.92
N LEU A 72 -10.19 8.90 -26.53
CA LEU A 72 -10.02 10.35 -26.36
C LEU A 72 -9.28 11.03 -27.52
N SER A 73 -8.95 10.28 -28.57
CA SER A 73 -8.55 10.84 -29.86
C SER A 73 -9.78 11.45 -30.54
N ILE A 74 -10.14 12.65 -30.07
CA ILE A 74 -10.94 13.64 -30.79
C ILE A 74 -10.02 14.33 -31.79
#